data_AF-A0A8J9W058-F1
#
_entry.id   AF-A0A8J9W058-F1
#
_cell.length_a   1.000
_cell.length_b   1.000
_cell.length_c   1.000
_cell.angle_alpha   90.00
_cell.angle_beta   90.00
_cell.angle_gamma   90.00
#
_symmetry.space_group_name_H-M   'P 1'
#
loop_
_entity.id
_entity.type
_entity.pdbx_description
1 polymer ?
#
loop_
_entity_poly.entity_id
_entity_poly.type
_entity_poly.pdbx_seq_one_letter_code
_entity_poly.pdbx_strand_id
1 'polypeptide(L)'
;MQTPEKHRLLRSASRSRVESARLDSVSSDVSIMDTDLDMDPFAQHFSALQEAALVPMKEDLADWLNRLLGINVSVDNFMEVLETGVVVCQLANFIQQKAQQQAATGRGGGDSSVPKPVRCFKNAKTGSFFARDNAANFLTWCRNLGVSEACMFESEGLVLQKQPKEVCLCLMELARLASHKYGIDPPGLIQLEKEIEQEEVKEVVVPRKTSAPRSPKKKQKTAGTLDDEVQRISGACQCHNTPFSLERLSEGRYRIGDKIVFIRMLRGRHVMVRVGGGWDTLQHYLMKHDPCKMIIVGRDGTHLASAPGAHVQSMTPDKLIRDGFLFCRANYKTPSK
;
A
#
# COMPACT_ATOMS: atom_id res chain seq x y z
N MET A 1 -48.35 -83.66 -5.06
CA MET A 1 -49.50 -82.73 -5.20
C MET A 1 -48.95 -81.32 -4.97
N GLN A 2 -49.08 -80.33 -5.86
CA GLN A 2 -49.58 -80.31 -7.26
C GLN A 2 -48.66 -79.40 -8.12
N THR A 3 -48.54 -79.73 -9.41
CA THR A 3 -47.97 -78.94 -10.54
C THR A 3 -49.12 -78.33 -11.37
N PRO A 4 -48.98 -77.42 -12.37
CA PRO A 4 -47.88 -77.10 -13.32
C PRO A 4 -47.42 -75.61 -13.27
N GLU A 5 -46.48 -75.02 -14.03
CA GLU A 5 -45.80 -75.24 -15.35
C GLU A 5 -46.44 -74.59 -16.61
N LYS A 6 -45.60 -73.93 -17.44
CA LYS A 6 -45.85 -73.30 -18.78
C LYS A 6 -46.74 -72.02 -18.77
N HIS A 7 -46.64 -71.03 -19.70
CA HIS A 7 -45.84 -70.71 -20.91
C HIS A 7 -46.03 -69.17 -21.22
N ARG A 8 -45.34 -68.42 -22.12
CA ARG A 8 -44.08 -68.54 -22.90
C ARG A 8 -43.81 -67.26 -23.76
N LEU A 9 -42.60 -66.66 -23.66
CA LEU A 9 -41.92 -65.70 -24.59
C LEU A 9 -42.56 -64.33 -24.96
N LEU A 10 -41.78 -63.25 -24.87
CA LEU A 10 -41.26 -62.52 -26.07
C LEU A 10 -40.13 -61.49 -25.75
N ARG A 11 -39.40 -61.11 -26.81
CA ARG A 11 -38.02 -60.56 -26.90
C ARG A 11 -37.75 -59.12 -26.39
N SER A 12 -36.44 -58.81 -26.34
CA SER A 12 -35.75 -57.49 -26.52
C SER A 12 -35.23 -56.76 -25.26
N ALA A 13 -34.08 -56.06 -25.26
CA ALA A 13 -32.88 -56.16 -26.14
C ALA A 13 -31.64 -55.37 -25.59
N SER A 14 -30.44 -55.93 -25.78
CA SER A 14 -29.12 -55.23 -25.88
C SER A 14 -28.59 -54.43 -24.65
N ARG A 15 -27.30 -54.09 -24.50
CA ARG A 15 -26.06 -54.26 -25.30
C ARG A 15 -24.92 -54.90 -24.47
N SER A 16 -23.86 -55.35 -25.13
CA SER A 16 -22.72 -56.10 -24.57
C SER A 16 -21.41 -55.29 -24.42
N ARG A 17 -20.55 -55.74 -23.50
CA ARG A 17 -19.12 -55.38 -23.32
C ARG A 17 -18.25 -55.93 -24.47
N VAL A 18 -17.22 -55.18 -24.88
CA VAL A 18 -16.00 -55.67 -25.57
C VAL A 18 -14.79 -54.89 -25.05
N GLU A 19 -13.61 -55.51 -25.09
CA GLU A 19 -12.32 -55.08 -24.51
C GLU A 19 -11.18 -55.63 -25.41
N SER A 20 -9.91 -55.24 -25.19
CA SER A 20 -8.70 -55.53 -26.03
C SER A 20 -8.44 -54.50 -27.15
N ALA A 21 -7.21 -54.15 -27.57
CA ALA A 21 -5.87 -54.72 -27.29
C ALA A 21 -4.76 -53.66 -27.04
N ARG A 22 -3.48 -54.08 -27.01
CA ARG A 22 -2.26 -53.32 -26.61
C ARG A 22 -1.44 -52.72 -27.79
N LEU A 23 -0.32 -52.08 -27.43
CA LEU A 23 0.90 -51.71 -28.19
C LEU A 23 0.86 -50.29 -28.81
N ASP A 24 1.89 -49.44 -28.74
CA ASP A 24 3.19 -49.57 -28.03
C ASP A 24 3.82 -48.20 -27.63
N SER A 25 4.94 -48.27 -26.91
CA SER A 25 5.83 -47.22 -26.38
C SER A 25 5.87 -45.80 -27.02
N VAL A 26 5.95 -44.77 -26.16
CA VAL A 26 7.15 -43.88 -26.04
C VAL A 26 7.36 -43.56 -24.55
N SER A 27 8.62 -43.52 -24.11
CA SER A 27 9.04 -42.92 -22.83
C SER A 27 10.13 -41.89 -23.12
N SER A 28 9.87 -40.63 -22.76
CA SER A 28 10.85 -39.54 -22.75
C SER A 28 10.31 -38.35 -21.96
N ASP A 29 10.76 -38.25 -20.71
CA ASP A 29 10.95 -37.03 -19.93
C ASP A 29 10.09 -35.81 -20.26
N VAL A 30 8.98 -35.64 -19.51
CA VAL A 30 8.45 -34.30 -19.23
C VAL A 30 9.43 -33.64 -18.26
N SER A 31 10.51 -33.09 -18.81
CA SER A 31 11.30 -32.08 -18.12
C SER A 31 10.37 -30.90 -17.85
N ILE A 32 9.99 -30.72 -16.58
CA ILE A 32 9.45 -29.45 -16.12
C ILE A 32 10.62 -28.47 -16.20
N MET A 33 10.76 -27.82 -17.35
CA MET A 33 11.67 -26.71 -17.51
C MET A 33 11.14 -25.61 -16.58
N ASP A 34 11.90 -25.37 -15.52
CA ASP A 34 11.62 -24.30 -14.56
C ASP A 34 11.78 -22.98 -15.31
N THR A 35 10.69 -22.47 -15.87
CA THR A 35 10.70 -21.19 -16.56
C THR A 35 10.67 -20.09 -15.52
N ASP A 36 11.85 -19.83 -14.95
CA ASP A 36 12.28 -18.48 -14.58
C ASP A 36 12.19 -17.60 -15.83
N LEU A 37 10.96 -17.19 -16.16
CA LEU A 37 10.69 -16.16 -17.14
C LEU A 37 11.25 -14.88 -16.53
N ASP A 38 12.38 -14.42 -17.07
CA ASP A 38 13.04 -13.17 -16.69
C ASP A 38 11.98 -12.09 -16.44
N MET A 39 11.75 -11.78 -15.16
CA MET A 39 10.77 -10.77 -14.77
C MET A 39 11.16 -9.48 -15.46
N ASP A 40 10.28 -8.96 -16.32
CA ASP A 40 10.52 -7.80 -17.18
C ASP A 40 11.34 -6.72 -16.43
N PRO A 41 12.52 -6.29 -16.93
CA PRO A 41 13.33 -5.27 -16.27
C PRO A 41 12.55 -3.99 -15.94
N PHE A 42 11.50 -3.66 -16.70
CA PHE A 42 10.57 -2.58 -16.36
C PHE A 42 9.71 -2.90 -15.12
N ALA A 43 9.18 -4.11 -15.00
CA ALA A 43 8.46 -4.57 -13.82
C ALA A 43 9.36 -4.63 -12.57
N GLN A 44 10.61 -5.10 -12.71
CA GLN A 44 11.61 -5.04 -11.63
C GLN A 44 11.86 -3.60 -11.17
N HIS A 45 12.10 -2.68 -12.12
CA HIS A 45 12.33 -1.27 -11.84
C HIS A 45 11.14 -0.61 -11.14
N PHE A 46 9.91 -0.85 -11.61
CA PHE A 46 8.71 -0.31 -10.97
C PHE A 46 8.50 -0.87 -9.56
N SER A 47 8.77 -2.15 -9.33
CA SER A 47 8.72 -2.77 -8.00
C SER A 47 9.72 -2.11 -7.04
N ALA A 48 10.98 -1.92 -7.47
CA ALA A 48 12.02 -1.27 -6.67
C ALA A 48 11.67 0.19 -6.34
N LEU A 49 11.07 0.94 -7.27
CA LEU A 49 10.55 2.29 -7.00
C LEU A 49 9.40 2.29 -5.99
N GLN A 50 8.47 1.33 -6.09
CA GLN A 50 7.37 1.20 -5.14
C GLN A 50 7.87 0.84 -3.74
N GLU A 51 8.87 -0.04 -3.61
CA GLU A 51 9.48 -0.38 -2.33
C GLU A 51 10.31 0.78 -1.73
N ALA A 52 11.08 1.50 -2.55
CA ALA A 52 11.80 2.69 -2.09
C ALA A 52 10.84 3.76 -1.53
N ALA A 53 9.62 3.87 -2.07
CA ALA A 53 8.59 4.74 -1.54
C ALA A 53 7.97 4.27 -0.20
N LEU A 54 8.15 3.00 0.19
CA LEU A 54 7.71 2.47 1.49
C LEU A 54 8.71 2.71 2.62
N VAL A 55 9.98 3.03 2.35
CA VAL A 55 11.03 3.29 3.36
C VAL A 55 10.56 4.20 4.52
N PRO A 56 9.88 5.35 4.28
CA PRO A 56 9.40 6.20 5.38
C PRO A 56 8.31 5.54 6.23
N MET A 57 7.46 4.71 5.63
CA MET A 57 6.39 3.99 6.31
C MET A 57 6.94 2.80 7.11
N LYS A 58 7.88 2.04 6.54
CA LYS A 58 8.60 0.95 7.24
C LYS A 58 9.33 1.49 8.48
N GLU A 59 10.04 2.61 8.36
CA GLU A 59 10.68 3.28 9.53
C GLU A 59 9.65 3.68 10.59
N ASP A 60 8.64 4.47 10.24
CA ASP A 60 7.68 5.01 11.21
C ASP A 60 6.83 3.91 11.90
N LEU A 61 6.56 2.81 11.19
CA LEU A 61 5.96 1.60 11.76
C LEU A 61 6.95 0.80 12.62
N ALA A 62 8.23 0.72 12.26
CA ALA A 62 9.25 0.06 13.08
C ALA A 62 9.41 0.76 14.44
N ASP A 63 9.56 2.09 14.45
CA ASP A 63 9.59 2.89 15.69
C ASP A 63 8.31 2.73 16.54
N TRP A 64 7.15 2.56 15.90
CA TRP A 64 5.89 2.30 16.61
C TRP A 64 5.84 0.89 17.22
N LEU A 65 6.18 -0.14 16.44
CA LEU A 65 6.24 -1.53 16.90
C LEU A 65 7.27 -1.70 18.05
N ASN A 66 8.45 -1.10 17.91
CA ASN A 66 9.49 -1.13 18.94
C ASN A 66 9.01 -0.45 20.24
N ARG A 67 8.36 0.71 20.15
CA ARG A 67 7.77 1.41 21.32
C ARG A 67 6.66 0.62 22.02
N LEU A 68 5.84 -0.13 21.28
CA LEU A 68 4.72 -0.88 21.88
C LEU A 68 5.12 -2.26 22.41
N LEU A 69 6.04 -2.97 21.72
CA LEU A 69 6.32 -4.38 21.98
C LEU A 69 7.71 -4.64 22.58
N GLY A 70 8.60 -3.65 22.63
CA GLY A 70 9.96 -3.82 23.15
C GLY A 70 10.86 -4.71 22.27
N ILE A 71 10.56 -4.77 20.97
CA ILE A 71 11.28 -5.56 19.96
C ILE A 71 12.29 -4.71 19.17
N ASN A 72 13.02 -5.33 18.24
CA ASN A 72 14.03 -4.68 17.40
C ASN A 72 13.71 -4.86 15.90
N VAL A 73 12.81 -4.02 15.39
CA VAL A 73 12.51 -3.85 13.96
C VAL A 73 13.28 -2.65 13.42
N SER A 74 13.88 -2.77 12.23
CA SER A 74 14.42 -1.68 11.41
C SER A 74 13.66 -1.59 10.07
N VAL A 75 14.07 -0.68 9.18
CA VAL A 75 13.54 -0.65 7.80
C VAL A 75 14.00 -1.86 6.98
N ASP A 76 15.22 -2.34 7.24
CA ASP A 76 15.89 -3.39 6.47
C ASP A 76 15.29 -4.77 6.77
N ASN A 77 15.08 -5.09 8.06
CA ASN A 77 14.51 -6.37 8.50
C ASN A 77 12.97 -6.34 8.66
N PHE A 78 12.30 -5.26 8.23
CA PHE A 78 10.89 -4.99 8.53
C PHE A 78 9.96 -6.15 8.17
N MET A 79 10.15 -6.74 6.98
CA MET A 79 9.31 -7.83 6.51
C MET A 79 9.70 -9.16 7.14
N GLU A 80 11.01 -9.45 7.27
CA GLU A 80 11.56 -10.66 7.88
C GLU A 80 11.05 -10.87 9.32
N VAL A 81 11.06 -9.80 10.14
CA VAL A 81 10.62 -9.87 11.55
C VAL A 81 9.11 -10.10 11.66
N LEU A 82 8.32 -9.73 10.64
CA LEU A 82 6.87 -9.86 10.62
C LEU A 82 6.38 -11.13 9.89
N GLU A 83 7.18 -11.75 9.01
CA GLU A 83 6.77 -12.84 8.10
C GLU A 83 6.21 -14.08 8.82
N THR A 84 6.63 -14.35 10.04
CA THR A 84 6.14 -15.47 10.86
C THR A 84 4.72 -15.26 11.38
N GLY A 85 4.16 -14.06 11.18
CA GLY A 85 2.90 -13.58 11.73
C GLY A 85 2.92 -13.38 13.26
N VAL A 86 4.00 -13.72 13.96
CA VAL A 86 4.06 -13.68 15.42
C VAL A 86 3.99 -12.25 15.94
N VAL A 87 4.73 -11.31 15.33
CA VAL A 87 4.76 -9.90 15.76
C VAL A 87 3.42 -9.19 15.55
N VAL A 88 2.73 -9.44 14.43
CA VAL A 88 1.40 -8.85 14.19
C VAL A 88 0.35 -9.42 15.17
N CYS A 89 0.43 -10.72 15.50
CA CYS A 89 -0.37 -11.31 16.58
C CYS A 89 -0.02 -10.77 17.98
N GLN A 90 1.23 -10.40 18.25
CA GLN A 90 1.64 -9.73 19.49
C GLN A 90 1.05 -8.31 19.56
N LEU A 91 1.13 -7.53 18.48
CA LEU A 91 0.53 -6.20 18.36
C LEU A 91 -0.98 -6.23 18.65
N ALA A 92 -1.71 -7.14 18.01
CA ALA A 92 -3.14 -7.29 18.25
C ALA A 92 -3.46 -7.61 19.72
N ASN A 93 -2.70 -8.52 20.34
CA ASN A 93 -2.86 -8.86 21.76
C ASN A 93 -2.43 -7.72 22.73
N PHE A 94 -1.51 -6.85 22.33
CA PHE A 94 -1.17 -5.63 23.09
C PHE A 94 -2.33 -4.61 23.04
N ILE A 95 -2.87 -4.34 21.85
CA ILE A 95 -4.01 -3.43 21.66
C ILE A 95 -5.25 -3.95 22.42
N GLN A 96 -5.50 -5.27 22.35
CA GLN A 96 -6.50 -5.98 23.13
C GLN A 96 -6.35 -5.72 24.64
N GLN A 97 -5.13 -5.83 25.19
CA GLN A 97 -4.86 -5.61 26.61
C GLN A 97 -5.09 -4.14 26.99
N LYS A 98 -4.71 -3.18 26.14
CA LYS A 98 -4.96 -1.75 26.37
C LYS A 98 -6.45 -1.40 26.39
N ALA A 99 -7.23 -1.97 25.47
CA ALA A 99 -8.68 -1.82 25.45
C ALA A 99 -9.34 -2.37 26.73
N GLN A 100 -8.89 -3.54 27.21
CA GLN A 100 -9.35 -4.13 28.48
C GLN A 100 -8.98 -3.27 29.70
N GLN A 101 -7.76 -2.70 29.73
CA GLN A 101 -7.34 -1.76 30.77
C GLN A 101 -8.26 -0.53 30.83
N GLN A 102 -8.62 0.06 29.69
CA GLN A 102 -9.50 1.23 29.67
C GLN A 102 -10.93 0.90 30.11
N ALA A 103 -11.50 -0.21 29.65
CA ALA A 103 -12.82 -0.67 30.10
C ALA A 103 -12.88 -0.85 31.63
N ALA A 104 -11.84 -1.43 32.23
CA ALA A 104 -11.74 -1.60 33.69
C ALA A 104 -11.65 -0.26 34.46
N THR A 105 -11.17 0.82 33.84
CA THR A 105 -11.08 2.15 34.47
C THR A 105 -12.37 2.99 34.38
N GLY A 106 -13.45 2.46 33.80
CA GLY A 106 -14.79 3.07 33.85
C GLY A 106 -14.97 4.40 33.09
N ARG A 107 -13.97 4.83 32.29
CA ARG A 107 -14.04 6.07 31.49
C ARG A 107 -14.65 5.92 30.11
N GLY A 108 -14.97 4.69 29.69
CA GLY A 108 -15.82 4.41 28.54
C GLY A 108 -17.09 3.71 28.99
N GLY A 109 -18.25 4.15 28.46
CA GLY A 109 -19.44 3.30 28.49
C GLY A 109 -19.13 1.98 27.76
N GLY A 110 -19.58 0.86 28.31
CA GLY A 110 -19.09 -0.48 27.95
C GLY A 110 -19.39 -0.89 26.51
N ASP A 111 -18.55 -0.49 25.57
CA ASP A 111 -18.56 -1.00 24.20
C ASP A 111 -17.90 -2.38 24.15
N SER A 112 -18.72 -3.40 23.89
CA SER A 112 -18.27 -4.80 23.73
C SER A 112 -17.53 -5.06 22.41
N SER A 113 -17.18 -4.03 21.62
CA SER A 113 -16.54 -4.17 20.29
C SER A 113 -15.08 -4.62 20.29
N VAL A 114 -14.42 -4.72 21.45
CA VAL A 114 -13.07 -5.28 21.52
C VAL A 114 -13.13 -6.77 21.15
N PRO A 115 -12.41 -7.26 20.14
CA PRO A 115 -12.51 -8.67 19.72
C PRO A 115 -12.00 -9.65 20.78
N LYS A 116 -11.95 -10.96 20.45
CA LYS A 116 -11.28 -11.95 21.30
C LYS A 116 -9.75 -11.92 21.07
N PRO A 117 -8.92 -12.21 22.10
CA PRO A 117 -7.47 -12.31 21.94
C PRO A 117 -7.03 -13.22 20.78
N VAL A 118 -5.97 -12.84 20.08
CA VAL A 118 -5.54 -13.51 18.84
C VAL A 118 -4.72 -14.76 19.17
N ARG A 119 -5.16 -15.92 18.64
CA ARG A 119 -4.39 -17.17 18.70
C ARG A 119 -3.08 -17.00 17.94
N CYS A 120 -1.96 -17.28 18.61
CA CYS A 120 -0.63 -17.14 18.05
C CYS A 120 0.21 -18.40 18.26
N PHE A 121 0.68 -19.00 17.17
CA PHE A 121 1.70 -20.03 17.17
C PHE A 121 3.07 -19.37 17.31
N LYS A 122 3.52 -19.15 18.57
CA LYS A 122 4.76 -18.42 18.89
C LYS A 122 6.03 -19.00 18.26
N ASN A 123 6.04 -20.30 17.97
CA ASN A 123 7.18 -21.03 17.42
C ASN A 123 6.99 -21.34 15.91
N ALA A 124 6.18 -20.56 15.20
CA ALA A 124 6.01 -20.69 13.76
C ALA A 124 7.33 -20.39 13.02
N LYS A 125 7.65 -21.20 12.00
CA LYS A 125 8.80 -20.98 11.12
C LYS A 125 8.41 -20.10 9.92
N THR A 126 9.37 -19.37 9.37
CA THR A 126 9.30 -18.72 8.05
C THR A 126 8.66 -19.63 7.00
N GLY A 127 7.81 -19.08 6.13
CA GLY A 127 7.10 -19.80 5.06
C GLY A 127 6.04 -20.82 5.51
N SER A 128 6.02 -21.23 6.79
CA SER A 128 5.24 -22.38 7.25
C SER A 128 3.72 -22.14 7.31
N PHE A 129 2.96 -23.24 7.30
CA PHE A 129 1.50 -23.20 7.54
C PHE A 129 1.13 -22.43 8.81
N PHE A 130 1.88 -22.60 9.91
CA PHE A 130 1.63 -21.88 11.17
C PHE A 130 1.88 -20.36 11.07
N ALA A 131 2.76 -19.91 10.17
CA ALA A 131 2.95 -18.47 9.90
C ALA A 131 1.76 -17.90 9.11
N ARG A 132 1.24 -18.66 8.14
CA ARG A 132 0.03 -18.33 7.37
C ARG A 132 -1.20 -18.27 8.28
N ASP A 133 -1.33 -19.23 9.19
CA ASP A 133 -2.34 -19.23 10.25
C ASP A 133 -2.21 -17.99 11.17
N ASN A 134 -1.00 -17.64 11.62
CA ASN A 134 -0.79 -16.42 12.41
C ASN A 134 -1.27 -15.17 11.67
N ALA A 135 -0.86 -15.00 10.41
CA ALA A 135 -1.29 -13.87 9.57
C ALA A 135 -2.83 -13.87 9.36
N ALA A 136 -3.45 -15.02 9.09
CA ALA A 136 -4.89 -15.13 8.92
C ALA A 136 -5.68 -14.84 10.21
N ASN A 137 -5.18 -15.28 11.37
CA ASN A 137 -5.75 -14.96 12.68
C ASN A 137 -5.67 -13.46 12.99
N PHE A 138 -4.53 -12.82 12.69
CA PHE A 138 -4.36 -11.37 12.81
C PHE A 138 -5.31 -10.58 11.90
N LEU A 139 -5.41 -10.93 10.61
CA LEU A 139 -6.31 -10.28 9.66
C LEU A 139 -7.77 -10.42 10.08
N THR A 140 -8.17 -11.59 10.59
CA THR A 140 -9.52 -11.84 11.12
C THR A 140 -9.82 -10.99 12.35
N TRP A 141 -8.83 -10.76 13.23
CA TRP A 141 -8.98 -9.83 14.34
C TRP A 141 -9.06 -8.37 13.89
N CYS A 142 -8.29 -7.98 12.87
CA CYS A 142 -8.33 -6.64 12.28
C CYS A 142 -9.72 -6.29 11.72
N ARG A 143 -10.36 -7.22 10.99
CA ARG A 143 -11.77 -7.09 10.56
C ARG A 143 -12.71 -6.79 11.72
N ASN A 144 -12.64 -7.61 12.76
CA ASN A 144 -13.49 -7.48 13.93
C ASN A 144 -13.26 -6.17 14.69
N LEU A 145 -12.07 -5.58 14.60
CA LEU A 145 -11.77 -4.25 15.16
C LEU A 145 -12.33 -3.09 14.31
N GLY A 146 -12.57 -3.34 13.02
CA GLY A 146 -13.05 -2.36 12.03
C GLY A 146 -12.01 -1.90 11.00
N VAL A 147 -10.89 -2.60 10.83
CA VAL A 147 -9.93 -2.32 9.74
C VAL A 147 -10.59 -2.62 8.39
N SER A 148 -10.54 -1.65 7.47
CA SER A 148 -11.14 -1.78 6.14
C SER A 148 -10.43 -2.84 5.28
N GLU A 149 -11.19 -3.71 4.60
CA GLU A 149 -10.65 -4.69 3.64
C GLU A 149 -9.78 -4.01 2.56
N ALA A 150 -10.10 -2.77 2.16
CA ALA A 150 -9.34 -2.00 1.18
C ALA A 150 -7.93 -1.59 1.63
N CYS A 151 -7.56 -1.84 2.89
CA CYS A 151 -6.24 -1.60 3.45
C CYS A 151 -5.55 -2.88 3.95
N MET A 152 -6.16 -4.06 3.83
CA MET A 152 -5.59 -5.33 4.32
C MET A 152 -4.77 -6.08 3.27
N PHE A 153 -3.88 -6.93 3.77
CA PHE A 153 -3.06 -7.86 3.00
C PHE A 153 -3.61 -9.29 3.08
N GLU A 154 -3.10 -10.18 2.23
CA GLU A 154 -3.37 -11.62 2.26
C GLU A 154 -2.35 -12.35 3.13
N SER A 155 -2.72 -13.49 3.74
CA SER A 155 -1.81 -14.22 4.64
C SER A 155 -0.53 -14.70 3.94
N GLU A 156 -0.58 -15.09 2.66
CA GLU A 156 0.63 -15.35 1.87
C GLU A 156 1.41 -14.08 1.53
N GLY A 157 0.73 -12.94 1.35
CA GLY A 157 1.35 -11.65 1.04
C GLY A 157 2.31 -11.16 2.13
N LEU A 158 2.04 -11.47 3.39
CA LEU A 158 2.99 -11.27 4.50
C LEU A 158 4.04 -12.40 4.57
N VAL A 159 3.61 -13.67 4.57
CA VAL A 159 4.50 -14.81 4.85
C VAL A 159 5.51 -15.09 3.74
N LEU A 160 5.23 -14.67 2.51
CA LEU A 160 6.13 -14.72 1.36
C LEU A 160 6.70 -13.32 1.01
N GLN A 161 6.49 -12.33 1.89
CA GLN A 161 6.89 -10.92 1.73
C GLN A 161 6.41 -10.21 0.42
N LYS A 162 5.41 -10.77 -0.28
CA LYS A 162 4.91 -10.28 -1.59
C LYS A 162 4.05 -9.01 -1.53
N GLN A 163 3.55 -8.60 -0.37
CA GLN A 163 2.64 -7.45 -0.21
C GLN A 163 3.13 -6.46 0.87
N PRO A 164 4.37 -5.93 0.78
CA PRO A 164 4.94 -5.05 1.82
C PRO A 164 4.17 -3.73 1.95
N LYS A 165 3.58 -3.23 0.87
CA LYS A 165 2.77 -2.01 0.84
C LYS A 165 1.46 -2.19 1.61
N GLU A 166 0.76 -3.29 1.36
CA GLU A 166 -0.53 -3.60 1.96
C GLU A 166 -0.36 -3.99 3.44
N VAL A 167 0.76 -4.63 3.81
CA VAL A 167 1.17 -4.80 5.22
C VAL A 167 1.35 -3.44 5.90
N CYS A 168 2.07 -2.49 5.28
CA CYS A 168 2.22 -1.14 5.85
C CYS A 168 0.88 -0.40 5.96
N LEU A 169 0.02 -0.46 4.94
CA LEU A 169 -1.31 0.18 4.96
C LEU A 169 -2.22 -0.40 6.05
N CYS A 170 -2.22 -1.73 6.23
CA CYS A 170 -3.00 -2.42 7.25
C CYS A 170 -2.56 -2.02 8.66
N LEU A 171 -1.25 -1.95 8.91
CA LEU A 171 -0.70 -1.55 10.20
C LEU A 171 -0.96 -0.07 10.51
N MET A 172 -0.92 0.79 9.49
CA MET A 172 -1.30 2.20 9.62
C MET A 172 -2.79 2.37 9.96
N GLU A 173 -3.69 1.68 9.25
CA GLU A 173 -5.13 1.76 9.56
C GLU A 173 -5.46 1.20 10.95
N LEU A 174 -4.81 0.08 11.33
CA LEU A 174 -4.88 -0.45 12.69
C LEU A 174 -4.38 0.58 13.72
N ALA A 175 -3.30 1.31 13.43
CA ALA A 175 -2.78 2.35 14.32
C ALA A 175 -3.72 3.56 14.46
N ARG A 176 -4.45 3.96 13.39
CA ARG A 176 -5.51 4.97 13.47
C ARG A 176 -6.61 4.53 14.44
N LEU A 177 -7.13 3.32 14.26
CA LEU A 177 -8.17 2.75 15.11
C LEU A 177 -7.71 2.58 16.56
N ALA A 178 -6.50 2.06 16.77
CA ALA A 178 -5.91 1.87 18.10
C ALA A 178 -5.71 3.20 18.83
N SER A 179 -5.32 4.25 18.11
CA SER A 179 -5.17 5.60 18.66
C SER A 179 -6.52 6.25 18.99
N HIS A 180 -7.50 6.16 18.10
CA HIS A 180 -8.83 6.74 18.29
C HIS A 180 -9.63 6.01 19.38
N LYS A 181 -9.68 4.67 19.34
CA LYS A 181 -10.49 3.85 20.28
C LYS A 181 -9.82 3.68 21.64
N TYR A 182 -8.49 3.56 21.71
CA TYR A 182 -7.79 3.12 22.92
C TYR A 182 -6.65 4.05 23.38
N GLY A 183 -6.53 5.26 22.82
CA GLY A 183 -5.54 6.25 23.24
C GLY A 183 -4.09 5.79 23.11
N ILE A 184 -3.81 4.85 22.20
CA ILE A 184 -2.44 4.40 21.91
C ILE A 184 -1.75 5.43 21.01
N ASP A 185 -0.54 5.85 21.38
CA ASP A 185 0.24 6.80 20.59
C ASP A 185 0.56 6.20 19.21
N PRO A 186 0.19 6.86 18.10
CA PRO A 186 0.35 6.29 16.76
C PRO A 186 1.76 6.53 16.17
N PRO A 187 2.06 5.95 15.00
CA PRO A 187 3.15 6.40 14.12
C PRO A 187 3.06 7.89 13.80
N GLY A 188 4.20 8.54 13.55
CA GLY A 188 4.30 9.98 13.28
C GLY A 188 3.49 10.43 12.07
N LEU A 189 3.37 9.62 11.01
CA LEU A 189 2.53 9.90 9.85
C LEU A 189 1.05 10.13 10.22
N ILE A 190 0.52 9.41 11.21
CA ILE A 190 -0.87 9.59 11.69
C ILE A 190 -0.99 10.79 12.65
N GLN A 191 0.10 11.18 13.32
CA GLN A 191 0.15 12.44 14.06
C GLN A 191 0.09 13.64 13.09
N LEU A 192 0.83 13.56 11.98
CA LEU A 192 0.80 14.54 10.89
C LEU A 192 -0.56 14.59 10.16
N GLU A 193 -1.29 13.47 10.04
CA GLU A 193 -2.69 13.48 9.55
C GLU A 193 -3.59 14.33 10.45
N LYS A 194 -3.58 14.06 11.76
CA LYS A 194 -4.37 14.80 12.75
C LYS A 194 -3.97 16.27 12.87
N GLU A 195 -2.71 16.61 12.58
CA GLU A 195 -2.23 17.99 12.51
C GLU A 195 -2.86 18.74 11.32
N ILE A 196 -2.82 18.14 10.13
CA ILE A 196 -3.42 18.69 8.90
C ILE A 196 -4.93 18.87 9.07
N GLU A 197 -5.64 17.86 9.58
CA GLU A 197 -7.09 17.91 9.84
C GLU A 197 -7.45 19.08 10.77
N GLN A 198 -6.64 19.35 11.79
CA GLN A 198 -6.82 20.49 12.69
C GLN A 198 -6.55 21.84 12.00
N GLU A 199 -5.62 21.93 11.06
CA GLU A 199 -5.42 23.16 10.27
C GLU A 199 -6.58 23.43 9.31
N GLU A 200 -7.10 22.40 8.65
CA GLU A 200 -8.22 22.52 7.71
C GLU A 200 -9.49 23.00 8.43
N VAL A 201 -9.80 22.42 9.60
CA VAL A 201 -10.92 22.88 10.45
C VAL A 201 -10.73 24.34 10.89
N LYS A 202 -9.51 24.74 11.29
CA LYS A 202 -9.22 26.13 11.70
C LYS A 202 -9.43 27.15 10.57
N GLU A 203 -9.06 26.82 9.33
CA GLU A 203 -9.29 27.73 8.20
C GLU A 203 -10.77 27.83 7.79
N VAL A 204 -11.55 26.74 7.88
CA VAL A 204 -12.99 26.79 7.57
C VAL A 204 -13.76 27.65 8.57
N VAL A 205 -13.38 27.62 9.85
CA VAL A 205 -14.07 28.35 10.94
C VAL A 205 -13.75 29.85 10.96
N VAL A 206 -12.68 30.32 10.29
CA VAL A 206 -12.32 31.74 10.21
C VAL A 206 -12.80 32.34 8.88
N PRO A 207 -13.86 33.17 8.85
CA PRO A 207 -14.35 33.75 7.60
C PRO A 207 -13.28 34.65 6.96
N ARG A 208 -12.87 34.28 5.74
CA ARG A 208 -11.81 34.95 4.99
C ARG A 208 -12.23 36.37 4.59
N LYS A 209 -12.01 37.34 5.48
CA LYS A 209 -12.25 38.78 5.21
C LYS A 209 -11.60 39.16 3.87
N THR A 210 -12.40 39.68 2.96
CA THR A 210 -12.05 39.97 1.56
C THR A 210 -11.18 41.21 1.42
N SER A 211 -9.95 41.16 1.95
CA SER A 211 -8.94 42.15 1.62
C SER A 211 -8.54 42.03 0.15
N ALA A 212 -8.74 43.10 -0.62
CA ALA A 212 -8.38 43.22 -2.03
C ALA A 212 -6.94 42.77 -2.34
N PRO A 213 -6.64 42.32 -3.59
CA PRO A 213 -5.32 41.83 -3.97
C PRO A 213 -4.23 42.87 -3.67
N ARG A 214 -3.43 42.58 -2.64
CA ARG A 214 -2.29 43.41 -2.26
C ARG A 214 -1.14 43.17 -3.25
N SER A 215 -0.56 44.26 -3.73
CA SER A 215 0.63 44.28 -4.58
C SER A 215 1.79 43.46 -3.98
N PRO A 216 2.71 42.93 -4.82
CA PRO A 216 3.68 41.91 -4.41
C PRO A 216 4.68 42.43 -3.37
N LYS A 217 4.36 42.22 -2.09
CA LYS A 217 5.30 42.42 -0.99
C LYS A 217 6.43 41.41 -1.13
N LYS A 218 7.68 41.89 -1.07
CA LYS A 218 8.89 41.04 -1.14
C LYS A 218 8.75 39.88 -0.14
N LYS A 219 8.79 38.64 -0.63
CA LYS A 219 8.66 37.43 0.20
C LYS A 219 9.77 37.43 1.26
N GLN A 220 9.41 37.55 2.54
CA GLN A 220 10.36 37.34 3.63
C GLN A 220 10.78 35.87 3.60
N LYS A 221 12.09 35.61 3.52
CA LYS A 221 12.64 34.25 3.62
C LYS A 221 12.61 33.78 5.07
N THR A 222 11.47 33.30 5.54
CA THR A 222 11.42 32.30 6.61
C THR A 222 11.52 30.92 5.98
N ALA A 223 12.72 30.59 5.49
CA ALA A 223 13.04 29.26 5.00
C ALA A 223 13.13 28.32 6.21
N GLY A 224 12.14 27.44 6.37
CA GLY A 224 12.24 26.31 7.28
C GLY A 224 13.01 25.17 6.64
N THR A 225 13.50 24.23 7.45
CA THR A 225 14.17 23.00 6.96
C THR A 225 13.30 22.21 5.97
N LEU A 226 11.97 22.30 6.10
CA LEU A 226 11.02 21.74 5.14
C LEU A 226 11.04 22.47 3.78
N ASP A 227 11.12 23.80 3.76
CA ASP A 227 11.10 24.59 2.51
C ASP A 227 12.36 24.37 1.68
N ASP A 228 13.53 24.38 2.34
CA ASP A 228 14.81 24.16 1.66
C ASP A 228 14.89 22.72 1.09
N GLU A 229 14.38 21.73 1.82
CA GLU A 229 14.35 20.34 1.36
C GLU A 229 13.30 20.11 0.25
N VAL A 230 12.13 20.75 0.32
CA VAL A 230 11.16 20.77 -0.79
C VAL A 230 11.78 21.42 -2.03
N GLN A 231 12.54 22.50 -1.87
CA GLN A 231 13.24 23.16 -2.97
C GLN A 231 14.37 22.28 -3.53
N ARG A 232 15.07 21.50 -2.69
CA ARG A 232 16.11 20.54 -3.08
C ARG A 232 15.54 19.38 -3.91
N ILE A 233 14.43 18.78 -3.47
CA ILE A 233 13.77 17.65 -4.14
C ILE A 233 13.08 18.09 -5.45
N SER A 234 12.47 19.28 -5.47
CA SER A 234 11.84 19.80 -6.69
C SER A 234 12.86 20.27 -7.72
N GLY A 235 13.91 20.98 -7.30
CA GLY A 235 14.96 21.59 -8.12
C GLY A 235 15.85 20.63 -8.91
N ALA A 236 15.67 19.31 -8.76
CA ALA A 236 16.32 18.27 -9.56
C ALA A 236 15.82 18.21 -11.03
N CYS A 237 15.34 19.32 -11.61
CA CYS A 237 14.80 19.41 -12.96
C CYS A 237 15.40 20.59 -13.74
N GLN A 238 15.80 20.35 -14.99
CA GLN A 238 16.50 21.34 -15.83
C GLN A 238 15.68 21.80 -17.05
N CYS A 239 14.41 21.38 -17.18
CA CYS A 239 13.63 21.66 -18.39
C CYS A 239 13.27 23.16 -18.51
N HIS A 240 13.68 23.79 -19.62
CA HIS A 240 13.66 25.26 -19.78
C HIS A 240 12.32 25.86 -20.23
N ASN A 241 11.46 25.10 -20.92
CA ASN A 241 10.30 25.68 -21.63
C ASN A 241 9.03 25.87 -20.77
N THR A 242 8.87 25.12 -19.68
CA THR A 242 7.83 25.36 -18.67
C THR A 242 8.32 24.91 -17.29
N PRO A 243 8.50 25.80 -16.31
CA PRO A 243 8.77 25.38 -14.94
C PRO A 243 7.50 24.74 -14.37
N PHE A 244 7.56 23.43 -14.08
CA PHE A 244 6.48 22.74 -13.39
C PHE A 244 6.26 23.39 -12.01
N SER A 245 5.14 24.11 -11.86
CA SER A 245 4.98 25.07 -10.77
C SER A 245 4.64 24.38 -9.45
N LEU A 246 5.69 23.97 -8.71
CA LEU A 246 5.64 23.84 -7.27
C LEU A 246 5.73 25.25 -6.65
N GLU A 247 4.67 25.68 -5.99
CA GLU A 247 4.56 27.00 -5.36
C GLU A 247 4.15 26.86 -3.89
N ARG A 248 5.01 27.30 -2.97
CA ARG A 248 4.68 27.43 -1.54
C ARG A 248 3.56 28.45 -1.34
N LEU A 249 2.45 28.04 -0.75
CA LEU A 249 1.31 28.88 -0.41
C LEU A 249 1.42 29.39 1.04
N SER A 250 1.72 28.47 1.95
CA SER A 250 2.02 28.72 3.36
C SER A 250 3.08 27.73 3.84
N GLU A 251 3.44 27.78 5.11
CA GLU A 251 4.10 26.64 5.76
C GLU A 251 3.26 25.37 5.53
N GLY A 252 3.93 24.26 5.22
CA GLY A 252 3.30 22.96 5.03
C GLY A 252 2.30 22.81 3.87
N ARG A 253 2.04 23.84 3.05
CA ARG A 253 1.04 23.81 1.97
C ARG A 253 1.58 24.35 0.65
N TYR A 254 1.44 23.56 -0.39
CA TYR A 254 2.05 23.83 -1.69
C TYR A 254 1.04 23.58 -2.81
N ARG A 255 1.06 24.44 -3.83
CA ARG A 255 0.43 24.15 -5.12
C ARG A 255 1.42 23.35 -5.95
N ILE A 256 0.97 22.27 -6.57
CA ILE A 256 1.73 21.45 -7.52
C ILE A 256 0.84 21.26 -8.74
N GLY A 257 1.15 22.01 -9.81
CA GLY A 257 0.24 22.15 -10.96
C GLY A 257 -1.09 22.80 -10.56
N ASP A 258 -2.19 22.11 -10.84
CA ASP A 258 -3.56 22.52 -10.48
C ASP A 258 -3.95 22.17 -9.03
N LYS A 259 -3.23 21.24 -8.38
CA LYS A 259 -3.58 20.69 -7.07
C LYS A 259 -2.92 21.47 -5.93
N ILE A 260 -3.63 21.61 -4.81
CA ILE A 260 -3.05 21.99 -3.52
C ILE A 260 -2.80 20.70 -2.73
N VAL A 261 -1.62 20.57 -2.16
CA VAL A 261 -1.22 19.45 -1.31
C VAL A 261 -0.61 19.94 0.00
N PHE A 262 -0.79 19.14 1.04
CA PHE A 262 -0.06 19.29 2.29
C PHE A 262 1.24 18.51 2.20
N ILE A 263 2.34 19.12 2.65
CA ILE A 263 3.66 18.50 2.73
C ILE A 263 4.16 18.63 4.16
N ARG A 264 4.81 17.60 4.68
CA ARG A 264 5.37 17.53 6.04
C ARG A 264 6.73 16.86 6.07
N MET A 265 7.50 17.17 7.10
CA MET A 265 8.77 16.52 7.41
C MET A 265 8.54 15.38 8.42
N LEU A 266 8.64 14.14 7.98
CA LEU A 266 8.62 12.95 8.83
C LEU A 266 10.04 12.64 9.31
N ARG A 267 10.20 12.44 10.63
CA ARG A 267 11.46 12.03 11.30
C ARG A 267 12.68 12.92 10.99
N GLY A 268 12.45 14.18 10.58
CA GLY A 268 13.53 15.10 10.16
C GLY A 268 14.26 14.71 8.87
N ARG A 269 13.79 13.67 8.15
CA ARG A 269 14.51 13.06 7.02
C ARG A 269 13.66 12.91 5.75
N HIS A 270 12.36 12.69 5.88
CA HIS A 270 11.48 12.37 4.76
C HIS A 270 10.48 13.49 4.50
N VAL A 271 10.47 14.03 3.28
CA VAL A 271 9.43 14.96 2.84
C VAL A 271 8.24 14.19 2.28
N MET A 272 7.15 14.19 3.04
CA MET A 272 5.94 13.40 2.79
C MET A 272 4.80 14.29 2.30
N VAL A 273 4.11 13.85 1.26
CA VAL A 273 2.94 14.52 0.65
C VAL A 273 1.67 13.78 1.09
N ARG A 274 0.71 14.52 1.64
CA ARG A 274 -0.63 13.99 1.96
C ARG A 274 -1.39 13.81 0.66
N VAL A 275 -1.88 12.59 0.42
CA VAL A 275 -2.73 12.25 -0.73
C VAL A 275 -4.06 11.69 -0.23
N GLY A 276 -5.12 11.75 -1.06
CA GLY A 276 -6.51 11.55 -0.61
C GLY A 276 -6.87 10.20 0.07
N GLY A 277 -5.96 9.23 0.09
CA GLY A 277 -6.11 7.96 0.83
C GLY A 277 -4.91 7.58 1.72
N GLY A 278 -3.91 8.45 1.90
CA GLY A 278 -2.69 8.13 2.64
C GLY A 278 -1.57 9.15 2.46
N TRP A 279 -0.34 8.63 2.31
CA TRP A 279 0.88 9.40 2.13
C TRP A 279 1.68 8.91 0.93
N ASP A 280 2.50 9.79 0.37
CA ASP A 280 3.51 9.47 -0.64
C ASP A 280 4.79 10.27 -0.35
N THR A 281 5.96 9.88 -0.87
CA THR A 281 7.14 10.75 -0.78
C THR A 281 7.02 11.88 -1.81
N LEU A 282 7.58 13.07 -1.54
CA LEU A 282 7.56 14.16 -2.52
C LEU A 282 8.27 13.76 -3.83
N GLN A 283 9.35 12.97 -3.75
CA GLN A 283 10.05 12.46 -4.93
C GLN A 283 9.14 11.57 -5.79
N HIS A 284 8.49 10.55 -5.20
CA HIS A 284 7.61 9.62 -5.91
C HIS A 284 6.28 10.27 -6.35
N TYR A 285 5.79 11.27 -5.61
CA TYR A 285 4.66 12.10 -6.01
C TYR A 285 4.98 12.93 -7.26
N LEU A 286 6.15 13.59 -7.29
CA LEU A 286 6.60 14.36 -8.44
C LEU A 286 6.81 13.48 -9.69
N MET A 287 7.33 12.27 -9.55
CA MET A 287 7.48 11.32 -10.69
C MET A 287 6.16 10.96 -11.39
N LYS A 288 4.99 11.22 -10.78
CA LYS A 288 3.65 10.95 -11.33
C LYS A 288 2.94 12.19 -11.86
N HIS A 289 3.53 13.38 -11.67
CA HIS A 289 2.85 14.66 -11.82
C HIS A 289 3.69 15.75 -12.51
N ASP A 290 5.00 15.77 -12.33
CA ASP A 290 5.96 16.62 -13.04
C ASP A 290 6.21 16.04 -14.45
N PRO A 291 5.79 16.69 -15.54
CA PRO A 291 5.95 16.14 -16.90
C PRO A 291 7.41 15.92 -17.31
N CYS A 292 8.36 16.60 -16.65
CA CYS A 292 9.79 16.42 -16.88
C CYS A 292 10.40 15.27 -16.02
N LYS A 293 9.61 14.62 -15.15
CA LYS A 293 10.00 13.45 -14.33
C LYS A 293 9.07 12.24 -14.51
N MET A 294 8.03 12.33 -15.35
CA MET A 294 7.21 11.17 -15.70
C MET A 294 8.05 10.15 -16.47
N ILE A 295 8.14 8.94 -15.93
CA ILE A 295 8.71 7.80 -16.64
C ILE A 295 7.78 7.44 -17.80
N ILE A 296 8.32 7.45 -19.02
CA ILE A 296 7.65 7.07 -20.26
C ILE A 296 8.49 5.96 -20.90
N VAL A 297 7.86 4.81 -21.14
CA VAL A 297 8.55 3.61 -21.64
C VAL A 297 7.85 3.09 -22.90
N GLY A 298 8.63 2.77 -23.91
CA GLY A 298 8.14 2.15 -25.15
C GLY A 298 7.80 0.68 -24.96
N ARG A 299 6.98 0.12 -25.86
CA ARG A 299 6.69 -1.33 -25.91
C ARG A 299 7.92 -2.24 -26.15
N ASP A 300 9.06 -1.63 -26.48
CA ASP A 300 10.37 -2.25 -26.65
C ASP A 300 11.27 -2.12 -25.40
N GLY A 301 10.73 -1.60 -24.28
CA GLY A 301 11.47 -1.35 -23.05
C GLY A 301 12.33 -0.08 -23.07
N THR A 302 12.31 0.72 -24.16
CA THR A 302 13.15 1.92 -24.25
C THR A 302 12.65 3.06 -23.35
N HIS A 303 13.57 3.64 -22.58
CA HIS A 303 13.28 4.73 -21.64
C HIS A 303 13.41 6.09 -22.33
N LEU A 304 12.27 6.72 -22.66
CA LEU A 304 12.25 7.87 -23.56
C LEU A 304 12.81 9.16 -22.93
N ALA A 305 12.84 9.25 -21.60
CA ALA A 305 13.46 10.36 -20.88
C ALA A 305 15.01 10.35 -20.90
N SER A 306 15.63 9.39 -21.60
CA SER A 306 17.08 9.33 -21.85
C SER A 306 17.49 9.70 -23.29
N ALA A 307 16.54 9.99 -24.19
CA ALA A 307 16.80 10.22 -25.61
C ALA A 307 17.03 11.72 -25.94
N PRO A 308 18.23 12.13 -26.39
CA PRO A 308 18.49 13.53 -26.77
C PRO A 308 17.68 13.91 -28.02
N GLY A 309 16.70 14.81 -27.84
CA GLY A 309 15.81 15.29 -28.91
C GLY A 309 14.39 14.72 -28.88
N ALA A 310 14.06 13.77 -28.00
CA ALA A 310 12.69 13.29 -27.84
C ALA A 310 11.80 14.38 -27.21
N HIS A 311 10.99 15.08 -28.03
CA HIS A 311 10.21 16.24 -27.60
C HIS A 311 8.91 15.88 -26.84
N VAL A 312 9.02 14.98 -25.86
CA VAL A 312 7.95 14.48 -24.96
C VAL A 312 7.04 15.59 -24.43
N GLN A 313 7.60 16.77 -24.16
CA GLN A 313 6.93 17.94 -23.58
C GLN A 313 5.73 18.49 -24.37
N SER A 314 5.45 17.99 -25.58
CA SER A 314 4.30 18.39 -26.42
C SER A 314 3.31 17.26 -26.75
N MET A 315 3.51 16.04 -26.21
CA MET A 315 2.69 14.87 -26.57
C MET A 315 1.50 14.70 -25.61
N THR A 316 0.29 14.63 -26.15
CA THR A 316 -0.93 14.34 -25.37
C THR A 316 -0.95 12.86 -24.94
N PRO A 317 -1.70 12.52 -23.86
CA PRO A 317 -1.98 11.13 -23.46
C PRO A 317 -2.36 10.21 -24.64
N ASP A 318 -3.26 10.66 -25.50
CA ASP A 318 -3.75 9.91 -26.66
C ASP A 318 -2.70 9.70 -27.74
N LYS A 319 -1.71 10.60 -27.82
CA LYS A 319 -0.58 10.48 -28.73
C LYS A 319 0.45 9.48 -28.19
N LEU A 320 0.77 9.52 -26.90
CA LEU A 320 1.66 8.53 -26.27
C LEU A 320 1.11 7.11 -26.41
N ILE A 321 -0.19 6.90 -26.16
CA ILE A 321 -0.86 5.60 -26.30
C ILE A 321 -0.85 5.12 -27.76
N ARG A 322 -1.08 6.03 -28.73
CA ARG A 322 -1.04 5.74 -30.17
C ARG A 322 0.36 5.34 -30.64
N ASP A 323 1.37 6.08 -30.19
CA ASP A 323 2.76 5.92 -30.59
C ASP A 323 3.45 4.76 -29.82
N GLY A 324 2.70 4.01 -28.99
CA GLY A 324 3.16 2.76 -28.37
C GLY A 324 3.81 2.90 -26.99
N PHE A 325 3.64 4.04 -26.32
CA PHE A 325 4.22 4.32 -25.00
C PHE A 325 3.20 4.15 -23.87
N LEU A 326 3.66 3.62 -22.73
CA LEU A 326 2.92 3.66 -21.47
C LEU A 326 3.48 4.75 -20.55
N PHE A 327 2.60 5.36 -19.75
CA PHE A 327 2.94 6.36 -18.73
C PHE A 327 2.04 6.18 -17.50
N CYS A 328 2.59 6.29 -16.29
CA CYS A 328 1.86 6.08 -15.05
C CYS A 328 1.34 7.39 -14.43
N ARG A 329 0.17 7.86 -14.88
CA ARG A 329 -0.50 9.05 -14.29
C ARG A 329 -1.40 8.65 -13.11
N ALA A 330 -1.04 9.05 -11.89
CA ALA A 330 -1.81 8.72 -10.70
C ALA A 330 -3.02 9.64 -10.49
N ASN A 331 -4.23 9.09 -10.64
CA ASN A 331 -5.49 9.81 -10.40
C ASN A 331 -5.92 9.71 -8.92
N TYR A 332 -5.17 10.36 -8.03
CA TYR A 332 -5.63 10.60 -6.67
C TYR A 332 -6.93 11.41 -6.69
N LYS A 333 -8.03 10.83 -6.18
CA LYS A 333 -9.27 11.55 -5.88
C LYS A 333 -8.97 12.58 -4.79
N THR A 334 -9.48 13.80 -4.95
CA THR A 334 -9.60 14.75 -3.84
C THR A 334 -10.66 14.21 -2.85
N PRO A 335 -10.54 14.50 -1.55
CA PRO A 335 -11.67 14.34 -0.63
C PRO A 335 -12.90 15.06 -1.18
N SER A 336 -14.08 14.47 -1.02
CA SER A 336 -15.34 15.20 -1.21
C SER A 336 -15.44 16.28 -0.13
N LYS A 337 -15.91 17.46 -0.53
CA LYS A 337 -16.25 18.55 0.39
C LYS A 337 -17.61 18.33 1.05
#